data_AF-A0A6A0HER8-F1
#
_entry.id   AF-A0A6A0HER8-F1
#
_cell.length_a   1.000
_cell.length_b   1.000
_cell.length_c   1.000
_cell.angle_alpha   90.00
_cell.angle_beta   90.00
_cell.angle_gamma   90.00
#
_symmetry.space_group_name_H-M   'P 1'
#
loop_
_entity.id
_entity.type
_entity.pdbx_description
1 polymer ?
#
loop_
_entity_poly.entity_id
_entity_poly.type
_entity_poly.pdbx_seq_one_letter_code
_entity_poly.pdbx_strand_id
1 'polypeptide(L)'
;MAFLIYFRSRLEGNSESWNSLLLSLRELIEWVIRKDTELTAIGPLSGDLPTLAKLESDLVSFRRVLDEKQPVVESNLKSGRQLIASEPPLSDTSDSEAGRDMDGDARRHGEESARELTRAVRREVAKLSEKWAALRERAAAVASNVALAHKDCEALVIDHGLWWDVAGRAYFIYI
;
A
#
# COMPACT_ATOMS: atom_id res chain seq x y z
N MET A 1 33.42 23.67 19.39
CA MET A 1 32.69 24.17 18.20
C MET A 1 32.32 23.04 17.23
N ALA A 2 33.23 22.16 16.81
CA ALA A 2 32.92 21.08 15.84
C ALA A 2 31.94 19.99 16.33
N PHE A 3 31.95 19.62 17.62
CA PHE A 3 31.08 18.57 18.16
C PHE A 3 29.59 18.97 18.19
N LEU A 4 29.29 20.24 18.45
CA LEU A 4 27.92 20.78 18.44
C LEU A 4 27.35 20.88 17.03
N ILE A 5 28.20 21.17 16.03
CA ILE A 5 27.82 21.22 14.62
C ILE A 5 27.47 19.81 14.12
N TYR A 6 28.25 18.80 14.50
CA TYR A 6 27.97 17.41 14.15
C TYR A 6 26.65 16.90 14.75
N PHE A 7 26.40 17.18 16.03
CA PHE A 7 25.18 16.75 16.70
C PHE A 7 23.93 17.44 16.11
N ARG A 8 24.03 18.74 15.82
CA ARG A 8 22.94 19.50 15.19
C ARG A 8 22.69 19.04 13.75
N SER A 9 23.74 18.87 12.95
CA SER A 9 23.66 18.35 11.58
C SER A 9 23.08 16.92 11.53
N ARG A 10 23.36 16.08 12.54
CA ARG A 10 22.76 14.75 12.66
C ARG A 10 21.26 14.83 12.97
N LEU A 11 20.84 15.72 13.87
CA LEU A 11 19.42 15.92 14.21
C LEU A 11 18.64 16.51 13.02
N GLU A 12 19.26 17.43 12.28
CA GLU A 12 18.69 18.10 11.11
C GLU A 12 18.62 17.15 9.89
N GLY A 13 19.66 16.34 9.65
CA GLY A 13 19.61 15.28 8.63
C GLY A 13 18.64 14.14 8.98
N ASN A 14 18.44 13.88 10.28
CA ASN A 14 17.42 12.94 10.74
C ASN A 14 16.02 13.52 10.44
N SER A 15 15.73 14.77 10.82
CA SER A 15 14.42 15.39 10.58
C SER A 15 14.07 15.50 9.09
N GLU A 16 15.03 15.77 8.22
CA GLU A 16 14.84 15.73 6.75
C GLU A 16 14.46 14.32 6.26
N SER A 17 15.12 13.28 6.79
CA SER A 17 14.81 11.88 6.46
C SER A 17 13.39 11.49 6.90
N TRP A 18 12.96 11.91 8.09
CA TRP A 18 11.60 11.72 8.59
C TRP A 18 10.56 12.46 7.76
N ASN A 19 10.84 13.71 7.37
CA ASN A 19 9.94 14.52 6.53
C ASN A 19 9.81 13.95 5.12
N SER A 20 10.93 13.57 4.49
CA SER A 20 10.95 12.93 3.17
C SER A 20 10.15 11.62 3.18
N LEU A 21 10.36 10.79 4.20
CA LEU A 21 9.59 9.56 4.38
C LEU A 21 8.09 9.84 4.57
N LEU A 22 7.73 10.82 5.39
CA LEU A 22 6.32 11.17 5.63
C LEU A 22 5.61 11.56 4.33
N LEU A 23 6.26 12.38 3.49
CA LEU A 23 5.73 12.77 2.19
C LEU A 23 5.57 11.54 1.27
N SER A 24 6.59 10.69 1.19
CA SER A 24 6.51 9.47 0.37
C SER A 24 5.41 8.52 0.83
N LEU A 25 5.23 8.34 2.15
CA LEU A 25 4.14 7.54 2.71
C LEU A 25 2.77 8.10 2.33
N ARG A 26 2.57 9.42 2.40
CA ARG A 26 1.31 10.07 2.01
C ARG A 26 1.01 9.91 0.52
N GLU A 27 2.00 10.12 -0.34
CA GLU A 27 1.86 9.91 -1.77
C GLU A 27 1.49 8.46 -2.11
N LEU A 28 2.11 7.49 -1.41
CA LEU A 28 1.78 6.07 -1.56
C LEU A 28 0.36 5.77 -1.08
N ILE A 29 -0.08 6.35 0.03
CA ILE A 29 -1.46 6.19 0.51
C ILE A 29 -2.46 6.73 -0.50
N GLU A 30 -2.23 7.92 -1.04
CA GLU A 30 -3.07 8.50 -2.10
C GLU A 30 -3.06 7.64 -3.36
N TRP A 31 -1.90 7.09 -3.73
CA TRP A 31 -1.79 6.17 -4.85
C TRP A 31 -2.61 4.88 -4.59
N VAL A 32 -2.54 4.31 -3.40
CA VAL A 32 -3.32 3.12 -3.02
C VAL A 32 -4.81 3.43 -3.06
N ILE A 33 -5.25 4.60 -2.57
CA ILE A 33 -6.65 5.03 -2.64
C ILE A 33 -7.10 5.18 -4.09
N ARG A 34 -6.28 5.77 -4.98
CA ARG A 34 -6.60 5.87 -6.40
C ARG A 34 -6.73 4.49 -7.05
N LYS A 35 -5.82 3.56 -6.75
CA LYS A 35 -5.93 2.17 -7.22
C LYS A 35 -7.13 1.43 -6.66
N ASP A 36 -7.54 1.74 -5.43
CA ASP A 36 -8.76 1.24 -4.81
C ASP A 36 -10.01 1.67 -5.60
N THR A 37 -10.05 2.94 -6.00
CA THR A 37 -11.13 3.49 -6.83
C THR A 37 -11.11 2.95 -8.25
N GLU A 38 -9.93 2.78 -8.87
CA GLU A 38 -9.81 2.14 -10.18
C GLU A 38 -10.32 0.70 -10.13
N LEU A 39 -9.94 -0.09 -9.11
CA LEU A 39 -10.42 -1.45 -8.93
C LEU A 39 -11.95 -1.49 -8.73
N THR A 40 -12.51 -0.50 -8.03
CA THR A 40 -13.97 -0.39 -7.84
C THR A 40 -14.67 -0.04 -9.15
N ALA A 41 -14.03 0.77 -10.01
CA ALA A 41 -14.53 1.15 -11.32
C ALA A 41 -14.52 0.00 -12.34
N ILE A 42 -13.74 -1.07 -12.11
CA ILE A 42 -13.77 -2.29 -12.94
C ILE A 42 -15.17 -2.95 -12.96
N GLY A 43 -16.08 -2.53 -12.08
CA GLY A 43 -17.51 -2.71 -12.27
C GLY A 43 -18.03 -4.12 -11.93
N PRO A 44 -19.36 -4.29 -11.85
CA PRO A 44 -19.96 -5.58 -11.50
C PRO A 44 -19.79 -6.61 -12.63
N LEU A 45 -19.53 -7.86 -12.24
CA LEU A 45 -19.19 -9.03 -13.08
C LEU A 45 -20.26 -9.48 -14.10
N SER A 46 -21.27 -8.67 -14.38
CA SER A 46 -22.38 -9.02 -15.27
C SER A 46 -22.01 -8.65 -16.71
N GLY A 47 -21.50 -9.62 -17.47
CA GLY A 47 -21.15 -9.42 -18.87
C GLY A 47 -21.15 -10.72 -19.66
N ASP A 48 -21.28 -10.59 -20.98
CA ASP A 48 -21.06 -11.64 -21.96
C ASP A 48 -19.59 -12.13 -21.96
N LEU A 49 -19.33 -13.32 -22.53
CA LEU A 49 -18.00 -13.94 -22.55
C LEU A 49 -16.84 -12.99 -22.99
N PRO A 50 -16.98 -12.12 -24.03
CA PRO A 50 -15.91 -11.21 -24.41
C PRO A 50 -15.67 -10.08 -23.40
N THR A 51 -16.67 -9.62 -22.64
CA THR A 51 -16.45 -8.62 -21.58
C THR A 51 -15.77 -9.25 -20.37
N LEU A 52 -16.07 -10.50 -20.02
CA LEU A 52 -15.34 -11.26 -19.00
C LEU A 52 -13.87 -11.47 -19.38
N ALA A 53 -13.59 -11.84 -20.64
CA ALA A 53 -12.21 -11.99 -21.12
C ALA A 53 -11.42 -10.66 -21.06
N LYS A 54 -12.08 -9.54 -21.38
CA LYS A 54 -11.47 -8.20 -21.24
C LYS A 54 -11.20 -7.86 -19.78
N LEU A 55 -12.17 -8.09 -18.89
CA LEU A 55 -12.03 -7.88 -17.44
C LEU A 55 -10.86 -8.70 -16.87
N GLU A 56 -10.70 -9.95 -17.29
CA GLU A 56 -9.58 -10.80 -16.89
C GLU A 56 -8.23 -10.21 -17.32
N SER A 57 -8.12 -9.78 -18.58
CA SER A 57 -6.92 -9.09 -19.08
C SER A 57 -6.63 -7.80 -18.30
N ASP A 58 -7.65 -7.00 -18.01
CA ASP A 58 -7.53 -5.76 -17.25
C ASP A 58 -7.02 -6.05 -15.82
N LEU A 59 -7.52 -7.09 -15.16
CA LEU A 59 -7.06 -7.51 -13.83
C LEU A 59 -5.63 -8.07 -13.81
N VAL A 60 -5.22 -8.79 -14.85
CA VAL A 60 -3.82 -9.22 -15.02
C VAL A 60 -2.90 -8.00 -15.12
N SER A 61 -3.29 -7.01 -15.93
CA SER A 61 -2.55 -5.75 -16.07
C SER A 61 -2.50 -4.97 -14.75
N PHE A 62 -3.62 -4.91 -14.02
CA PHE A 62 -3.71 -4.25 -12.72
C PHE A 62 -2.80 -4.91 -11.69
N ARG A 63 -2.78 -6.24 -11.63
CA ARG A 63 -1.90 -6.99 -10.72
C ARG A 63 -0.42 -6.71 -11.01
N ARG A 64 -0.02 -6.67 -12.28
CA ARG A 64 1.35 -6.30 -12.65
C ARG A 64 1.73 -4.91 -12.13
N VAL A 65 0.83 -3.94 -12.22
CA VAL A 65 1.06 -2.59 -11.68
C VAL A 65 1.22 -2.61 -10.15
N LEU A 66 0.45 -3.45 -9.45
CA LEU A 66 0.64 -3.64 -8.01
C LEU A 66 2.02 -4.25 -7.70
N ASP A 67 2.41 -5.29 -8.43
CA ASP A 67 3.69 -5.99 -8.22
C ASP A 67 4.89 -5.06 -8.50
N GLU A 68 4.79 -4.21 -9.54
CA GLU A 68 5.81 -3.18 -9.84
C GLU A 68 5.90 -2.11 -8.74
N LYS A 69 4.79 -1.79 -8.06
CA LYS A 69 4.77 -0.81 -6.96
C LYS A 69 5.16 -1.41 -5.61
N GLN A 70 4.99 -2.72 -5.43
CA GLN A 70 5.30 -3.45 -4.20
C GLN A 70 6.67 -3.12 -3.59
N PRO A 71 7.80 -3.14 -4.34
CA PRO A 71 9.11 -2.86 -3.75
C PRO A 71 9.21 -1.44 -3.17
N VAL A 72 8.50 -0.47 -3.74
CA VAL A 72 8.49 0.91 -3.24
C VAL A 72 7.71 1.01 -1.93
N VAL A 73 6.56 0.32 -1.83
CA VAL A 73 5.77 0.26 -0.60
C VAL A 73 6.56 -0.44 0.51
N GLU A 74 7.14 -1.61 0.22
CA GLU A 74 7.93 -2.37 1.18
C GLU A 74 9.18 -1.63 1.64
N SER A 75 9.87 -0.94 0.72
CA SER A 75 11.03 -0.10 1.05
C SER A 75 10.64 1.02 2.01
N ASN A 76 9.54 1.75 1.75
CA ASN A 76 9.08 2.81 2.64
C ASN A 76 8.62 2.29 4.01
N LEU A 77 7.91 1.16 4.06
CA LEU A 77 7.52 0.53 5.32
C LEU A 77 8.76 0.07 6.12
N LYS A 78 9.77 -0.49 5.45
CA LYS A 78 11.03 -0.90 6.07
C LYS A 78 11.80 0.30 6.61
N SER A 79 11.97 1.36 5.81
CA SER A 79 12.62 2.60 6.22
C SER A 79 11.91 3.24 7.41
N GLY A 80 10.58 3.27 7.41
CA GLY A 80 9.80 3.76 8.55
C GLY A 80 10.04 2.97 9.82
N ARG A 81 10.02 1.63 9.75
CA ARG A 81 10.31 0.78 10.92
C ARG A 81 11.74 0.96 11.43
N GLN A 82 12.72 1.08 10.54
CA GLN A 82 14.12 1.30 10.90
C GLN A 82 14.35 2.66 11.56
N LEU A 83 13.75 3.72 11.01
CA LEU A 83 13.80 5.05 11.59
C LEU A 83 13.14 5.08 12.98
N ILE A 84 11.97 4.46 13.14
CA ILE A 84 11.30 4.31 14.45
C ILE A 84 12.15 3.52 15.44
N ALA A 85 12.81 2.44 15.00
CA ALA A 85 13.68 1.64 15.88
C ALA A 85 15.01 2.33 16.22
N SER A 86 15.46 3.27 15.39
CA SER A 86 16.67 4.07 15.64
C SER A 86 16.47 5.17 16.69
N GLU A 87 15.22 5.47 17.05
CA GLU A 87 14.88 6.35 18.15
C GLU A 87 15.18 5.61 19.48
N PRO A 88 16.08 6.12 20.34
CA PRO A 88 16.31 5.52 21.64
C PRO A 88 14.99 5.44 22.42
N PRO A 89 14.74 4.37 23.20
CA PRO A 89 13.64 4.39 24.15
C PRO A 89 13.83 5.62 25.04
N LEU A 90 12.80 6.46 25.11
CA LEU A 90 12.80 7.66 25.93
C LEU A 90 13.10 7.23 27.37
N SER A 91 14.33 7.47 27.81
CA SER A 91 14.71 7.33 29.21
C SER A 91 14.01 8.48 29.93
N ASP A 92 12.97 8.16 30.70
CA ASP A 92 12.29 9.03 31.66
C ASP A 92 13.26 9.46 32.79
N THR A 93 14.33 10.17 32.46
CA THR A 93 15.04 10.97 33.46
C THR A 93 14.59 12.41 33.31
N SER A 94 13.38 12.67 33.79
CA SER A 94 13.06 13.96 34.38
C SER A 94 13.83 14.04 35.68
N ASP A 95 14.93 14.80 35.71
CA ASP A 95 15.16 15.74 36.81
C ASP A 95 16.35 16.67 36.55
N SER A 96 16.21 17.91 37.02
CA SER A 96 17.24 18.98 37.13
C SER A 96 17.57 19.73 35.81
N GLU A 97 17.43 21.05 35.65
CA GLU A 97 17.26 22.16 36.59
C GLU A 97 16.46 23.31 35.94
N ALA A 98 15.69 24.00 36.76
CA ALA A 98 15.11 25.30 36.46
C ALA A 98 16.22 26.35 36.26
N GLY A 99 16.33 26.93 35.05
CA GLY A 99 17.19 28.08 34.83
C GLY A 99 17.55 28.36 33.38
N ARG A 100 16.73 29.20 32.73
CA ARG A 100 17.04 30.20 31.67
C ARG A 100 15.99 30.22 30.57
N ASP A 101 15.13 31.23 30.68
CA ASP A 101 14.07 31.59 29.76
C ASP A 101 14.65 31.96 28.37
N MET A 102 13.90 31.61 27.31
CA MET A 102 14.17 31.75 25.86
C MET A 102 14.91 30.60 25.14
N ASP A 103 16.04 30.07 25.62
CA ASP A 103 16.78 28.99 24.91
C ASP A 103 16.22 27.56 25.19
N GLY A 104 15.46 27.44 26.29
CA GLY A 104 14.70 26.24 26.62
C GLY A 104 13.42 26.07 25.81
N ASP A 105 12.81 27.17 25.36
CA ASP A 105 11.55 27.14 24.63
C ASP A 105 11.73 26.63 23.20
N ALA A 106 12.75 27.14 22.48
CA ALA A 106 13.09 26.66 21.14
C ALA A 106 13.53 25.18 21.12
N ARG A 107 14.25 24.71 22.14
CA ARG A 107 14.59 23.28 22.28
C ARG A 107 13.38 22.41 22.59
N ARG A 108 12.52 22.83 23.53
CA ARG A 108 11.27 22.12 23.85
C ARG A 108 10.34 22.04 22.64
N HIS A 109 10.19 23.12 21.89
CA HIS A 109 9.40 23.17 20.67
C HIS A 109 9.96 22.26 19.56
N GLY A 110 11.28 22.21 19.39
CA GLY A 110 11.95 21.30 18.45
C GLY A 110 11.80 19.83 18.83
N GLU A 111 11.89 19.49 20.11
CA GLU A 111 11.66 18.14 20.62
C GLU A 111 10.20 17.70 20.48
N GLU A 112 9.25 18.60 20.76
CA GLU A 112 7.83 18.32 20.58
C GLU A 112 7.47 18.09 19.11
N SER A 113 7.98 18.96 18.22
CA SER A 113 7.83 18.81 16.76
C SER A 113 8.43 17.50 16.24
N ALA A 114 9.60 17.09 16.76
CA ALA A 114 10.21 15.80 16.41
C ALA A 114 9.33 14.62 16.87
N ARG A 115 8.79 14.67 18.08
CA ARG A 115 7.87 13.63 18.60
C ARG A 115 6.58 13.57 17.79
N GLU A 116 6.01 14.70 17.40
CA GLU A 116 4.83 14.74 16.53
C GLU A 116 5.10 14.15 15.16
N LEU A 117 6.27 14.45 14.56
CA LEU A 117 6.70 13.88 13.29
C LEU A 117 6.85 12.36 13.37
N THR A 118 7.50 11.84 14.42
CA THR A 118 7.60 10.40 14.69
C THR A 118 6.19 9.77 14.79
N ARG A 119 5.28 10.39 15.55
CA ARG A 119 3.89 9.89 15.68
C ARG A 119 3.15 9.91 14.35
N ALA A 120 3.34 10.95 13.53
CA ALA A 120 2.74 11.05 12.21
C ALA A 120 3.25 9.93 11.30
N VAL A 121 4.56 9.70 11.22
CA VAL A 121 5.14 8.62 10.43
C VAL A 121 4.66 7.26 10.91
N ARG A 122 4.61 7.00 12.24
CA ARG A 122 4.05 5.75 12.79
C ARG A 122 2.61 5.51 12.31
N ARG A 123 1.77 6.54 12.34
CA ARG A 123 0.38 6.47 11.85
C ARG A 123 0.30 6.20 10.35
N GLU A 124 1.07 6.92 9.53
CA GLU A 124 1.03 6.73 8.07
C GLU A 124 1.61 5.37 7.65
N VAL A 125 2.65 4.86 8.32
CA VAL A 125 3.18 3.50 8.09
C VAL A 125 2.10 2.44 8.35
N ALA A 126 1.38 2.54 9.48
CA ALA A 126 0.29 1.62 9.80
C ALA A 126 -0.84 1.71 8.77
N LYS A 127 -1.26 2.93 8.43
CA LYS A 127 -2.32 3.20 7.46
C LYS A 127 -1.97 2.71 6.05
N LEU A 128 -0.74 2.93 5.59
CA LEU A 128 -0.27 2.43 4.30
C LEU A 128 -0.27 0.90 4.28
N SER A 129 0.23 0.26 5.34
CA SER A 129 0.26 -1.20 5.45
C SER A 129 -1.14 -1.81 5.38
N GLU A 130 -2.09 -1.25 6.11
CA GLU A 130 -3.49 -1.72 6.11
C GLU A 130 -4.15 -1.54 4.74
N LYS A 131 -4.07 -0.32 4.17
CA LYS A 131 -4.67 -0.04 2.86
C LYS A 131 -4.06 -0.87 1.74
N TRP A 132 -2.74 -1.07 1.78
CA TRP A 132 -2.05 -1.92 0.81
C TRP A 132 -2.51 -3.38 0.89
N ALA A 133 -2.64 -3.93 2.09
CA ALA A 133 -3.15 -5.28 2.30
C ALA A 133 -4.60 -5.42 1.79
N ALA A 134 -5.47 -4.50 2.18
CA ALA A 134 -6.88 -4.48 1.76
C ALA A 134 -7.03 -4.36 0.23
N LEU A 135 -6.22 -3.52 -0.42
CA LEU A 135 -6.23 -3.39 -1.88
C LEU A 135 -5.86 -4.72 -2.57
N ARG A 136 -4.81 -5.39 -2.09
CA ARG A 136 -4.37 -6.68 -2.66
C ARG A 136 -5.39 -7.78 -2.45
N GLU A 137 -5.99 -7.85 -1.27
CA GLU A 137 -7.04 -8.82 -0.96
C GLU A 137 -8.26 -8.63 -1.87
N ARG A 138 -8.75 -7.39 -2.02
CA ARG A 138 -9.85 -7.11 -2.94
C ARG A 138 -9.48 -7.42 -4.38
N ALA A 139 -8.28 -7.07 -4.83
CA ALA A 139 -7.82 -7.38 -6.19
C ALA A 139 -7.80 -8.90 -6.45
N ALA A 140 -7.35 -9.69 -5.46
CA ALA A 140 -7.36 -11.15 -5.53
C ALA A 140 -8.79 -11.71 -5.54
N ALA A 141 -9.68 -11.18 -4.71
CA ALA A 141 -11.08 -11.58 -4.67
C ALA A 141 -11.80 -11.31 -6.00
N VAL A 142 -11.61 -10.11 -6.58
CA VAL A 142 -12.19 -9.75 -7.88
C VAL A 142 -11.65 -10.67 -8.98
N ALA A 143 -10.34 -10.96 -9.01
CA ALA A 143 -9.77 -11.90 -9.97
C ALA A 143 -10.33 -13.33 -9.82
N SER A 144 -10.52 -13.81 -8.59
CA SER A 144 -11.13 -15.12 -8.34
C SER A 144 -12.58 -15.17 -8.81
N ASN A 145 -13.35 -14.11 -8.55
CA ASN A 145 -14.76 -14.02 -8.95
C ASN A 145 -14.90 -14.00 -10.48
N VAL A 146 -14.03 -13.28 -11.18
CA VAL A 146 -14.02 -13.24 -12.66
C VAL A 146 -13.68 -14.63 -13.22
N ALA A 147 -12.69 -15.32 -12.65
CA ALA A 147 -12.32 -16.66 -13.09
C ALA A 147 -13.44 -17.69 -12.88
N LEU A 148 -14.23 -17.56 -11.81
CA LEU A 148 -15.41 -18.39 -11.59
C LEU A 148 -16.52 -18.08 -12.60
N ALA A 149 -16.85 -16.80 -12.79
CA ALA A 149 -17.86 -16.37 -13.75
C ALA A 149 -17.53 -16.80 -15.20
N HIS A 150 -16.25 -16.72 -15.59
CA HIS A 150 -15.79 -17.18 -16.89
C HIS A 150 -16.06 -18.69 -17.07
N LYS A 151 -15.66 -19.52 -16.09
CA LYS A 151 -15.91 -20.96 -16.12
C LYS A 151 -17.40 -21.33 -16.17
N ASP A 152 -18.22 -20.61 -15.40
CA ASP A 152 -19.67 -20.83 -15.38
C ASP A 152 -20.29 -20.49 -16.76
N CYS A 153 -19.85 -19.41 -17.40
CA CYS A 153 -20.26 -19.07 -18.76
C CYS A 153 -19.80 -20.12 -19.79
N GLU A 154 -18.55 -20.61 -19.71
CA GLU A 154 -18.06 -21.68 -20.58
C GLU A 154 -18.87 -22.97 -20.42
N ALA A 155 -19.20 -23.36 -19.17
CA ALA A 155 -20.00 -24.54 -18.88
C ALA A 155 -21.42 -24.43 -19.46
N LEU A 156 -22.06 -23.26 -19.34
CA LEU A 156 -23.39 -23.02 -19.92
C LEU A 156 -23.41 -23.04 -21.45
N VAL A 157 -22.34 -22.56 -22.11
CA VAL A 157 -22.19 -22.68 -23.57
C VAL A 157 -22.10 -24.14 -24.01
N ILE A 158 -21.47 -25.00 -23.20
CA ILE A 158 -21.37 -26.43 -23.46
C ILE A 158 -22.73 -27.14 -23.23
N ASP A 159 -23.50 -26.73 -22.22
CA ASP A 159 -24.78 -27.35 -21.84
C ASP A 159 -25.96 -27.03 -22.78
N HIS A 160 -25.89 -25.94 -23.55
CA HIS A 160 -26.86 -25.67 -24.63
C HIS A 160 -26.62 -26.48 -25.93
N GLY A 161 -25.72 -27.49 -25.88
CA GLY A 161 -25.85 -28.70 -26.73
C GLY A 161 -24.72 -29.01 -27.72
N LEU A 162 -23.52 -28.45 -27.60
CA LEU A 162 -22.40 -28.72 -28.52
C LEU A 162 -21.09 -29.02 -27.76
N TRP A 163 -20.69 -30.29 -27.78
CA TRP A 163 -19.45 -30.78 -27.15
C TRP A 163 -18.33 -30.96 -28.18
N TRP A 164 -17.12 -30.48 -27.87
CA TRP A 164 -15.94 -30.61 -28.73
C TRP A 164 -14.96 -31.63 -28.12
N ASP A 165 -14.55 -32.65 -28.89
CA ASP A 165 -13.46 -33.55 -28.49
C ASP A 165 -12.08 -32.89 -28.72
N VAL A 166 -11.01 -33.42 -28.12
CA VAL A 166 -9.60 -33.00 -28.25
C VAL A 166 -9.14 -32.98 -29.73
N ALA A 167 -9.87 -33.66 -30.61
CA ALA A 167 -9.70 -33.65 -32.07
C ALA A 167 -10.55 -32.58 -32.82
N GLY A 168 -11.26 -31.69 -32.13
CA GLY A 168 -12.02 -30.58 -32.71
C GLY A 168 -13.35 -30.95 -33.39
N ARG A 169 -13.94 -32.11 -33.08
CA ARG A 169 -15.25 -32.52 -33.61
C ARG A 169 -16.38 -32.15 -32.67
N ALA A 170 -17.42 -31.55 -33.23
CA ALA A 170 -18.64 -31.11 -32.56
C ALA A 170 -19.69 -32.25 -32.46
N TYR A 171 -20.22 -32.51 -31.28
CA TYR A 171 -21.28 -33.48 -31.02
C TYR A 171 -22.53 -32.78 -30.46
N PHE A 172 -23.68 -33.04 -31.10
CA PHE A 172 -25.01 -32.73 -30.56
C PHE A 172 -25.52 -33.92 -29.76
N ILE A 173 -25.89 -33.72 -28.50
CA ILE A 173 -26.70 -34.70 -27.76
C ILE A 173 -28.17 -34.34 -28.04
N TYR A 174 -28.81 -35.13 -28.91
CA TYR A 174 -30.27 -35.13 -29.08
C TYR A 174 -30.85 -36.11 -28.04
N ILE A 175 -31.67 -35.63 -27.11
CA ILE A 175 -32.69 -36.45 -26.46
C ILE A 175 -34.02 -36.10 -27.14
#